data_AF-A0A7V9DAH3-F1
#
_entry.id   AF-A0A7V9DAH3-F1
#
_cell.length_a   1.000
_cell.length_b   1.000
_cell.length_c   1.000
_cell.angle_alpha   90.00
_cell.angle_beta   90.00
_cell.angle_gamma   90.00
#
_symmetry.space_group_name_H-M   'P 1'
#
loop_
_entity.id
_entity.type
_entity.pdbx_description
1 polymer ?
#
loop_
_entity_poly.entity_id
_entity_poly.type
_entity_poly.pdbx_seq_one_letter_code
_entity_poly.pdbx_strand_id
1 'polypeptide(L)'
;MSSADAATGETVDFEVLEDVLIGDVIVIARESVALATVTHAKAKARMGKGGKLDMTIDSVRLTSGEKVALRAVKESKGGSSTGAMTGAIVATSILFFPAAPFFLFMKGKDIKIPKGTEITAYVNGDVTLDRSKFVPRSMNGLTVIDQLPAASAHATSTVLIRSEPDGAEIMIDDRFVGNTPSTLQLSPGDHRITVRRAGYIDWERTVTSSAGGNVTLNAVLERP
;
A
#
# COMPACT_ATOMS: atom_id res chain seq x y z
N MET A 1 24.55 0.12 -6.84
CA MET A 1 25.72 -0.76 -6.61
C MET A 1 26.74 -0.59 -7.74
N SER A 2 27.99 -1.01 -7.55
CA SER A 2 29.03 -0.95 -8.59
C SER A 2 29.81 -2.26 -8.74
N SER A 3 30.42 -2.49 -9.91
CA SER A 3 31.26 -3.67 -10.17
C SER A 3 32.54 -3.72 -9.33
N ALA A 4 32.91 -2.64 -8.63
CA ALA A 4 34.07 -2.59 -7.75
C ALA A 4 33.73 -3.00 -6.31
N ASP A 5 32.47 -2.83 -5.89
CA ASP A 5 32.04 -3.04 -4.51
C ASP A 5 31.20 -4.31 -4.34
N ALA A 6 30.66 -4.85 -5.45
CA ALA A 6 29.82 -6.04 -5.44
C ALA A 6 30.65 -7.34 -5.39
N ALA A 7 30.15 -8.34 -4.67
CA ALA A 7 30.72 -9.68 -4.61
C ALA A 7 29.86 -10.68 -5.41
N THR A 8 30.51 -11.63 -6.08
CA THR A 8 29.78 -12.74 -6.71
C THR A 8 29.10 -13.59 -5.63
N GLY A 9 27.81 -13.86 -5.79
CA GLY A 9 26.96 -14.53 -4.79
C GLY A 9 26.30 -13.59 -3.78
N GLU A 10 26.54 -12.28 -3.86
CA GLU A 10 25.87 -11.28 -3.04
C GLU A 10 24.38 -11.19 -3.39
N THR A 11 23.54 -11.12 -2.36
CA THR A 11 22.10 -10.89 -2.50
C THR A 11 21.81 -9.40 -2.48
N VAL A 12 20.99 -8.96 -3.43
CA VAL A 12 20.57 -7.57 -3.60
C VAL A 12 19.06 -7.51 -3.55
N ASP A 13 18.55 -6.63 -2.68
CA ASP A 13 17.13 -6.39 -2.55
C ASP A 13 16.68 -5.37 -3.60
N PHE A 14 15.68 -5.77 -4.38
CA PHE A 14 14.95 -4.95 -5.32
C PHE A 14 13.55 -4.68 -4.80
N GLU A 15 13.01 -3.55 -5.22
CA GLU A 15 11.68 -3.12 -4.87
C GLU A 15 10.82 -3.08 -6.12
N VAL A 16 9.60 -3.59 -6.01
CA VAL A 16 8.63 -3.57 -7.10
C VAL A 16 8.06 -2.15 -7.22
N LEU A 17 8.20 -1.52 -8.39
CA LEU A 17 7.75 -0.14 -8.61
C LEU A 17 6.22 -0.03 -8.72
N GLU A 18 5.57 -1.03 -9.30
CA GLU A 18 4.14 -1.00 -9.63
C GLU A 18 3.44 -2.28 -9.19
N ASP A 19 2.18 -2.16 -8.77
CA ASP A 19 1.35 -3.31 -8.44
C ASP A 19 1.20 -4.23 -9.66
N VAL A 20 1.46 -5.53 -9.49
CA VAL A 20 1.25 -6.54 -10.54
C VAL A 20 -0.07 -7.26 -10.27
N LEU A 21 -1.01 -7.09 -11.19
CA LEU A 21 -2.37 -7.63 -11.09
C LEU A 21 -2.56 -8.84 -12.00
N ILE A 22 -3.39 -9.78 -11.56
CA ILE A 22 -3.96 -10.85 -12.40
C ILE A 22 -5.49 -10.72 -12.30
N GLY A 23 -6.11 -10.16 -13.34
CA GLY A 23 -7.50 -9.69 -13.24
C GLY A 23 -7.60 -8.52 -12.27
N ASP A 24 -8.47 -8.63 -11.25
CA ASP A 24 -8.69 -7.58 -10.23
C ASP A 24 -7.92 -7.83 -8.91
N VAL A 25 -7.00 -8.80 -8.91
CA VAL A 25 -6.28 -9.24 -7.71
C VAL A 25 -4.82 -8.82 -7.79
N ILE A 26 -4.36 -8.08 -6.78
CA ILE A 26 -2.94 -7.71 -6.64
C ILE A 26 -2.17 -8.93 -6.12
N VAL A 27 -1.34 -9.49 -6.99
CA VAL A 27 -0.54 -10.69 -6.70
C VAL A 27 0.82 -10.31 -6.15
N ILE A 28 1.40 -9.22 -6.67
CA ILE A 28 2.64 -8.62 -6.18
C ILE A 28 2.33 -7.14 -5.92
N ALA A 29 2.45 -6.71 -4.67
CA ALA A 29 2.29 -5.31 -4.33
C ALA A 29 3.52 -4.51 -4.75
N ARG A 30 3.32 -3.24 -5.10
CA ARG A 30 4.37 -2.22 -5.09
C ARG A 30 5.07 -2.25 -3.74
N GLU A 31 6.35 -1.91 -3.75
CA GLU A 31 7.21 -1.96 -2.58
C GLU A 31 7.55 -3.40 -2.10
N SER A 32 7.01 -4.44 -2.76
CA SER A 32 7.39 -5.81 -2.44
C SER A 32 8.84 -6.10 -2.78
N VAL A 33 9.49 -6.91 -1.94
CA VAL A 33 10.90 -7.24 -2.05
C VAL A 33 11.09 -8.36 -3.08
N ALA A 34 11.87 -8.06 -4.11
CA ALA A 34 12.43 -9.02 -5.05
C ALA A 34 13.91 -9.28 -4.72
N LEU A 35 14.28 -10.54 -4.58
CA LEU A 35 15.65 -10.95 -4.29
C LEU A 35 16.39 -11.23 -5.59
N ALA A 36 17.57 -10.62 -5.72
CA ALA A 36 18.47 -10.85 -6.85
C ALA A 36 19.84 -11.31 -6.38
N THR A 37 20.47 -12.21 -7.13
CA THR A 37 21.83 -12.69 -6.87
C THR A 37 22.79 -12.17 -7.91
N VAL A 38 23.91 -11.59 -7.46
CA VAL A 38 25.02 -11.19 -8.32
C VAL A 38 25.71 -12.45 -8.86
N THR A 39 25.57 -12.72 -10.16
CA THR A 39 26.17 -13.91 -10.77
C THR A 39 27.63 -13.68 -11.17
N HIS A 40 28.00 -12.45 -11.52
CA HIS A 40 29.39 -12.08 -11.78
C HIS A 40 29.65 -10.63 -11.37
N ALA A 41 30.64 -10.40 -10.52
CA ALA A 41 31.19 -9.06 -10.27
C ALA A 41 32.70 -9.04 -10.54
N LYS A 42 33.14 -8.12 -11.40
CA LYS A 42 34.55 -7.90 -11.68
C LYS A 42 34.82 -6.40 -11.85
N ALA A 43 35.70 -5.86 -11.01
CA ALA A 43 36.13 -4.48 -11.10
C ALA A 43 36.86 -4.18 -12.42
N LYS A 44 36.91 -2.90 -12.82
CA LYS A 44 37.75 -2.44 -13.94
C LYS A 44 39.22 -2.84 -13.76
N ALA A 45 39.91 -3.12 -14.86
CA ALA A 45 41.34 -3.43 -14.86
C ALA A 45 42.17 -2.35 -15.59
N ARG A 46 43.48 -2.43 -15.42
CA ARG A 46 44.46 -1.62 -16.16
C ARG A 46 44.42 -2.03 -17.64
N MET A 47 44.79 -1.13 -18.56
CA MET A 47 44.81 -1.38 -20.01
C MET A 47 43.42 -1.53 -20.64
N GLY A 48 42.52 -0.57 -20.36
CA GLY A 48 41.24 -0.39 -21.07
C GLY A 48 40.14 -1.44 -20.83
N LYS A 49 40.38 -2.50 -20.05
CA LYS A 49 39.38 -3.54 -19.73
C LYS A 49 38.37 -3.02 -18.70
N GLY A 50 37.12 -2.82 -19.12
CA GLY A 50 36.00 -2.43 -18.25
C GLY A 50 35.63 -3.52 -17.24
N GLY A 51 34.92 -3.11 -16.18
CA GLY A 51 34.34 -4.05 -15.21
C GLY A 51 33.19 -4.87 -15.81
N LYS A 52 32.75 -5.91 -15.08
CA LYS A 52 31.59 -6.74 -15.40
C LYS A 52 30.67 -6.84 -14.18
N LEU A 53 29.37 -6.71 -14.39
CA LEU A 53 28.38 -6.89 -13.33
C LEU A 53 27.13 -7.55 -13.94
N ASP A 54 26.98 -8.83 -13.68
CA ASP A 54 25.82 -9.62 -14.08
C ASP A 54 25.02 -10.01 -12.83
N MET A 55 23.70 -9.98 -12.94
CA MET A 55 22.80 -10.29 -11.84
C MET A 55 21.52 -10.94 -12.37
N THR A 56 21.00 -11.89 -11.59
CA THR A 56 19.73 -12.55 -11.85
C THR A 56 18.73 -12.19 -10.76
N ILE A 57 17.50 -11.90 -11.14
CA ILE A 57 16.40 -11.75 -10.17
C ILE A 57 15.82 -13.15 -9.97
N ASP A 58 15.93 -13.67 -8.74
CA ASP A 58 15.65 -15.07 -8.44
C ASP A 58 14.22 -15.28 -7.96
N SER A 59 13.71 -14.39 -7.09
CA SER A 59 12.35 -14.51 -6.57
C SER A 59 11.75 -13.18 -6.13
N VAL A 60 10.43 -13.08 -6.13
CA VAL A 60 9.69 -11.96 -5.54
C VAL A 60 8.71 -12.47 -4.49
N ARG A 61 8.53 -11.67 -3.44
CA ARG A 61 7.53 -11.95 -2.42
C ARG A 61 6.14 -11.55 -2.91
N LEU A 62 5.19 -12.46 -2.79
CA LEU A 62 3.79 -12.20 -3.10
C LEU A 62 3.07 -11.54 -1.92
N THR A 63 1.90 -10.96 -2.20
CA THR A 63 1.00 -10.42 -1.17
C THR A 63 0.47 -11.50 -0.23
N SER A 64 0.39 -12.76 -0.68
CA SER A 64 0.08 -13.91 0.17
C SER A 64 1.20 -14.30 1.16
N GLY A 65 2.39 -13.69 1.03
CA GLY A 65 3.59 -14.02 1.80
C GLY A 65 4.44 -15.13 1.19
N GLU A 66 3.94 -15.84 0.19
CA GLU A 66 4.68 -16.85 -0.58
C GLU A 66 5.74 -16.21 -1.49
N LYS A 67 6.71 -16.99 -1.97
CA LYS A 67 7.75 -16.53 -2.90
C LYS A 67 7.52 -17.14 -4.29
N VAL A 68 7.60 -16.32 -5.33
CA VAL A 68 7.53 -16.78 -6.72
C VAL A 68 8.87 -16.59 -7.40
N ALA A 69 9.33 -17.63 -8.10
CA ALA A 69 10.57 -17.59 -8.85
C ALA A 69 10.42 -16.66 -10.06
N LEU A 70 11.34 -15.71 -10.18
CA LEU A 70 11.45 -14.83 -11.34
C LEU A 70 12.59 -15.29 -12.23
N ARG A 71 12.48 -14.95 -13.52
CA ARG A 71 13.54 -15.11 -14.50
C ARG A 71 13.76 -13.78 -15.21
N ALA A 72 14.69 -13.01 -14.66
CA ALA A 72 15.24 -11.84 -15.32
C ALA A 72 16.76 -11.93 -15.31
N VAL A 73 17.36 -11.83 -16.50
CA VAL A 73 18.82 -11.75 -16.63
C VAL A 73 19.13 -10.34 -17.10
N LYS A 74 19.75 -9.53 -16.24
CA LYS A 74 20.27 -8.24 -16.65
C LYS A 74 21.77 -8.38 -16.87
N GLU A 75 22.17 -8.44 -18.13
CA GLU A 75 23.57 -8.33 -18.52
C GLU A 75 23.97 -6.86 -18.54
N SER A 76 24.79 -6.44 -17.59
CA SER A 76 25.47 -5.15 -17.67
C SER A 76 26.92 -5.39 -18.03
N LYS A 77 27.27 -5.11 -19.29
CA LYS A 77 28.64 -5.24 -19.80
C LYS A 77 29.28 -3.86 -19.88
N GLY A 78 30.40 -3.70 -19.17
CA GLY A 78 31.12 -2.43 -19.11
C GLY A 78 31.71 -2.14 -20.47
N GLY A 79 31.22 -1.08 -21.10
CA GLY A 79 31.64 -0.69 -22.44
C GLY A 79 33.15 -0.61 -22.54
N SER A 80 33.74 -1.39 -23.43
CA SER A 80 35.12 -1.17 -23.84
C SER A 80 35.15 0.15 -24.59
N SER A 81 35.98 1.09 -24.13
CA SER A 81 36.29 2.33 -24.82
C SER A 81 37.12 2.08 -26.09
N THR A 82 36.89 0.97 -26.79
CA THR A 82 37.65 0.54 -27.96
C THR A 82 36.86 0.80 -29.25
N GLY A 83 35.52 0.81 -29.20
CA GLY A 83 34.68 0.95 -30.40
C GLY A 83 34.65 2.33 -31.06
N ALA A 84 34.84 3.42 -30.30
CA ALA A 84 34.68 4.78 -30.82
C ALA A 84 35.98 5.38 -31.44
N MET A 85 37.15 4.80 -31.17
CA MET A 85 38.45 5.38 -31.61
C MET A 85 39.16 4.57 -32.71
N THR A 86 38.74 3.33 -33.01
CA THR A 86 39.31 2.56 -34.13
C THR A 86 38.81 3.07 -35.49
N GLY A 87 37.59 3.62 -35.57
CA GLY A 87 37.05 4.16 -36.83
C GLY A 87 37.65 5.51 -37.25
N ALA A 88 38.09 6.34 -36.29
CA ALA A 88 38.56 7.69 -36.57
C ALA A 88 40.07 7.80 -36.84
N ILE A 89 40.88 6.83 -36.40
CA ILE A 89 42.36 6.90 -36.48
C ILE A 89 42.92 6.17 -37.70
N VAL A 90 42.22 5.16 -38.24
CA VAL A 90 42.72 4.42 -39.42
C VAL A 90 42.78 5.31 -40.68
N ALA A 91 42.05 6.43 -40.72
CA ALA A 91 42.08 7.33 -41.86
C ALA A 91 43.20 8.40 -41.82
N THR A 92 43.87 8.67 -40.69
CA THR A 92 44.69 9.89 -40.55
C THR A 92 46.16 9.72 -40.15
N SER A 93 46.67 8.52 -39.89
CA SER A 93 48.04 8.40 -39.35
C SER A 93 48.93 7.34 -40.02
N ILE A 94 49.36 7.59 -41.25
CA ILE A 94 50.53 6.91 -41.84
C ILE A 94 51.85 7.68 -41.57
N LEU A 95 51.84 8.95 -41.09
CA LEU A 95 53.06 9.79 -41.17
C LEU A 95 53.46 10.65 -39.95
N PHE A 96 52.99 10.43 -38.71
CA PHE A 96 53.52 11.23 -37.57
C PHE A 96 53.58 10.49 -36.20
N PHE A 97 54.80 10.08 -35.85
CA PHE A 97 55.34 9.87 -34.48
C PHE A 97 55.17 11.16 -33.63
N PRO A 98 55.01 11.23 -32.28
CA PRO A 98 54.81 10.24 -31.22
C PRO A 98 53.53 10.60 -30.40
N ALA A 99 52.33 10.27 -30.89
CA ALA A 99 51.17 10.30 -30.00
C ALA A 99 51.40 9.17 -28.98
N ALA A 100 51.78 9.56 -27.76
CA ALA A 100 52.23 8.71 -26.66
C ALA A 100 51.36 7.46 -26.49
N PRO A 101 51.84 6.41 -25.80
CA PRO A 101 51.03 5.24 -25.48
C PRO A 101 49.94 5.58 -24.44
N PHE A 102 49.10 6.58 -24.71
CA PHE A 102 47.96 7.00 -23.89
C PHE A 102 47.01 5.83 -23.65
N PHE A 103 46.97 4.83 -24.54
CA PHE A 103 46.25 3.59 -24.30
C PHE A 103 46.73 2.83 -23.03
N LEU A 104 47.99 2.97 -22.61
CA LEU A 104 48.49 2.41 -21.34
C LEU A 104 47.93 3.13 -20.10
N PHE A 105 47.54 4.40 -20.26
CA PHE A 105 46.91 5.20 -19.20
C PHE A 105 45.38 5.18 -19.26
N MET A 106 44.79 4.57 -20.29
CA MET A 106 43.34 4.37 -20.37
C MET A 106 42.91 3.37 -19.28
N LYS A 107 42.17 3.88 -18.30
CA LYS A 107 41.53 3.07 -17.26
C LYS A 107 40.18 2.58 -17.78
N GLY A 108 39.87 1.29 -17.57
CA GLY A 108 38.52 0.78 -17.80
C GLY A 108 37.50 1.55 -16.95
N LYS A 109 36.23 1.54 -17.33
CA LYS A 109 35.14 2.10 -16.52
C LYS A 109 34.52 0.99 -15.67
N ASP A 110 34.21 1.30 -14.42
CA ASP A 110 33.35 0.43 -13.61
C ASP A 110 31.91 0.56 -14.09
N ILE A 111 31.16 -0.52 -13.94
CA ILE A 111 29.73 -0.49 -14.17
C ILE A 111 29.07 -0.04 -12.87
N LYS A 112 28.26 1.00 -12.95
CA LYS A 112 27.43 1.47 -11.83
C LYS A 112 25.97 1.30 -12.22
N ILE A 113 25.22 0.60 -11.38
CA ILE A 113 23.76 0.57 -11.45
C ILE A 113 23.26 1.56 -10.39
N PRO A 114 22.77 2.75 -10.77
CA PRO A 114 22.23 3.71 -9.83
C PRO A 114 20.95 3.18 -9.16
N LYS A 115 20.65 3.67 -7.96
CA LYS A 115 19.35 3.44 -7.33
C LYS A 115 18.26 4.06 -8.22
N GLY A 116 17.13 3.36 -8.37
CA GLY A 116 16.06 3.75 -9.30
C GLY A 116 16.23 3.24 -10.73
N THR A 117 17.19 2.34 -11.00
CA THR A 117 17.25 1.67 -12.31
C THR A 117 16.15 0.62 -12.41
N GLU A 118 15.19 0.85 -13.28
CA GLU A 118 14.12 -0.09 -13.58
C GLU A 118 14.66 -1.36 -14.27
N ILE A 119 14.11 -2.51 -13.91
CA ILE A 119 14.45 -3.82 -14.49
C ILE A 119 13.15 -4.57 -14.75
N THR A 120 12.86 -4.84 -16.02
CA THR A 120 11.74 -5.69 -16.40
C THR A 120 12.09 -7.16 -16.13
N ALA A 121 11.26 -7.85 -15.37
CA ALA A 121 11.40 -9.25 -15.01
C ALA A 121 10.19 -10.07 -15.46
N TYR A 122 10.41 -11.31 -15.88
CA TYR A 122 9.35 -12.23 -16.26
C TYR A 122 9.27 -13.40 -15.28
N VAL A 123 8.08 -13.98 -15.10
CA VAL A 123 7.88 -15.17 -14.27
C VAL A 123 8.36 -16.40 -15.03
N ASN A 124 9.04 -17.32 -14.33
CA ASN A 124 9.57 -18.54 -14.94
C ASN A 124 8.49 -19.62 -15.06
N GLY A 125 7.71 -19.59 -16.14
CA GLY A 125 6.72 -20.61 -16.45
C GLY A 125 5.40 -20.48 -15.69
N ASP A 126 4.64 -21.58 -15.66
CA ASP A 126 3.30 -21.64 -15.08
C ASP A 126 3.36 -21.70 -13.55
N VAL A 127 2.84 -20.67 -12.89
CA VAL A 127 2.74 -20.61 -11.43
C VAL A 127 1.28 -20.76 -11.02
N THR A 128 0.97 -21.86 -10.32
CA THR A 128 -0.36 -22.07 -9.74
C THR A 128 -0.53 -21.18 -8.52
N LEU A 129 -1.33 -20.12 -8.67
CA LEU A 129 -1.64 -19.18 -7.58
C LEU A 129 -2.97 -19.55 -6.95
N ASP A 130 -2.96 -19.81 -5.64
CA ASP A 130 -4.19 -20.03 -4.88
C ASP A 130 -4.88 -18.71 -4.60
N ARG A 131 -5.84 -18.34 -5.46
CA ARG A 131 -6.61 -17.09 -5.38
C ARG A 131 -7.26 -16.84 -4.02
N SER A 132 -7.53 -17.87 -3.22
CA SER A 132 -8.12 -17.71 -1.88
C SER A 132 -7.18 -17.03 -0.88
N LYS A 133 -5.87 -17.08 -1.14
CA LYS A 133 -4.82 -16.45 -0.32
C LYS A 133 -4.52 -15.00 -0.72
N PHE A 134 -5.14 -14.51 -1.79
CA PHE A 134 -4.96 -13.16 -2.28
C PHE A 134 -6.25 -12.39 -2.07
N VAL A 135 -6.21 -11.36 -1.24
CA VAL A 135 -7.38 -10.52 -0.98
C VAL A 135 -7.65 -9.67 -2.23
N PRO A 136 -8.80 -9.82 -2.93
CA PRO A 136 -9.14 -8.93 -4.04
C PRO A 136 -9.24 -7.50 -3.50
N ARG A 137 -8.67 -6.53 -4.23
CA ARG A 137 -8.86 -5.10 -3.94
C ARG A 137 -10.26 -4.66 -4.38
N SER A 138 -11.28 -5.38 -3.95
CA SER A 138 -12.66 -4.92 -3.94
C SER A 138 -13.13 -4.82 -2.49
N MET A 139 -12.32 -4.18 -1.64
CA MET A 139 -12.72 -3.78 -0.28
C MET A 139 -11.85 -2.66 0.33
N ASN A 140 -11.05 -1.92 -0.44
CA ASN A 140 -10.38 -0.70 0.05
C ASN A 140 -10.93 0.57 -0.62
N GLY A 141 -12.25 0.66 -0.67
CA GLY A 141 -13.02 1.90 -0.67
C GLY A 141 -13.70 2.17 0.68
N LEU A 142 -13.39 1.37 1.71
CA LEU A 142 -13.80 1.59 3.09
C LEU A 142 -12.57 2.06 3.86
N THR A 143 -12.30 3.36 3.73
CA THR A 143 -11.62 4.25 4.69
C THR A 143 -10.79 3.59 5.80
N VAL A 144 -9.46 3.70 5.64
CA VAL A 144 -8.51 3.73 6.75
C VAL A 144 -8.79 4.99 7.59
N ILE A 145 -9.22 4.82 8.83
CA ILE A 145 -8.86 5.75 9.91
C ILE A 145 -8.20 4.94 11.04
N ASP A 146 -6.88 5.09 11.05
CA ASP A 146 -5.95 5.03 12.17
C ASP A 146 -6.62 5.03 13.56
N GLN A 147 -6.44 3.94 14.31
CA GLN A 147 -6.78 3.85 15.73
C GLN A 147 -5.56 4.27 16.57
N LEU A 148 -5.53 5.55 16.95
CA LEU A 148 -5.11 6.04 18.27
C LEU A 148 -6.38 6.60 18.96
N PRO A 149 -6.51 6.51 20.30
CA PRO A 149 -7.80 6.32 20.97
C PRO A 149 -8.68 7.58 21.03
N ALA A 150 -9.99 7.34 21.06
CA ALA A 150 -11.13 8.26 21.24
C ALA A 150 -11.68 8.98 19.99
N ALA A 151 -12.70 8.38 19.36
CA ALA A 151 -13.97 9.06 19.07
C ALA A 151 -14.98 8.06 18.49
N SER A 152 -16.14 7.99 19.14
CA SER A 152 -17.31 7.19 18.80
C SER A 152 -17.64 7.17 17.31
N ALA A 153 -17.55 5.99 16.68
CA ALA A 153 -18.45 5.70 15.58
C ALA A 153 -19.88 5.80 16.16
N HIS A 154 -20.65 6.79 15.71
CA HIS A 154 -22.01 7.08 16.12
C HIS A 154 -22.94 5.90 15.83
N ALA A 155 -22.87 4.84 16.63
CA ALA A 155 -23.93 3.85 16.69
C ALA A 155 -25.06 4.49 17.49
N THR A 156 -25.96 5.21 16.82
CA THR A 156 -27.19 5.68 17.43
C THR A 156 -28.01 4.49 17.92
N SER A 157 -28.66 4.62 19.07
CA SER A 157 -29.65 3.66 19.52
C SER A 157 -31.00 4.01 18.91
N THR A 158 -31.80 2.98 18.60
CA THR A 158 -33.17 3.18 18.15
C THR A 158 -34.09 3.17 19.36
N VAL A 159 -34.84 4.25 19.57
CA VAL A 159 -35.78 4.37 20.68
C VAL A 159 -37.20 4.52 20.14
N LEU A 160 -38.05 3.54 20.45
CA LEU A 160 -39.47 3.56 20.16
C LEU A 160 -40.20 4.16 21.36
N ILE A 161 -40.87 5.29 21.17
CA ILE A 161 -41.61 5.99 22.22
C ILE A 161 -43.10 5.93 21.89
N ARG A 162 -43.89 5.37 22.81
CA ARG A 162 -45.34 5.30 22.74
C ARG A 162 -45.93 5.97 23.97
N SER A 163 -47.14 6.54 23.84
CA SER A 163 -47.86 7.03 25.00
C SER A 163 -49.32 6.62 24.99
N GLU A 164 -49.89 6.42 26.17
CA GLU A 164 -51.32 6.30 26.37
C GLU A 164 -51.79 7.53 27.17
N PRO A 165 -52.57 8.46 26.58
CA PRO A 165 -53.12 8.44 25.22
C PRO A 165 -52.14 8.92 24.11
N ASP A 166 -52.32 8.42 22.88
CA ASP A 166 -51.48 8.72 21.69
C ASP A 166 -51.52 10.19 21.25
N GLY A 167 -50.43 10.69 20.66
CA GLY A 167 -50.31 12.08 20.18
C GLY A 167 -49.76 13.06 21.22
N ALA A 168 -49.12 12.55 22.27
CA ALA A 168 -48.37 13.38 23.21
C ALA A 168 -47.11 13.95 22.56
N GLU A 169 -46.65 15.12 23.00
CA GLU A 169 -45.40 15.72 22.55
C GLU A 169 -44.21 15.03 23.21
N ILE A 170 -43.21 14.69 22.42
CA ILE A 170 -41.96 14.08 22.87
C ILE A 170 -40.88 15.16 22.88
N MET A 171 -40.20 15.27 24.02
CA MET A 171 -39.02 16.10 24.21
C MET A 171 -37.84 15.24 24.65
N ILE A 172 -36.68 15.46 24.05
CA ILE A 172 -35.41 14.83 24.43
C ILE A 172 -34.47 15.95 24.83
N ASP A 173 -33.92 15.90 26.05
CA ASP A 173 -33.00 16.90 26.59
C ASP A 173 -33.54 18.33 26.42
N ASP A 174 -34.82 18.51 26.78
CA ASP A 174 -35.60 19.74 26.65
C ASP A 174 -35.87 20.23 25.21
N ARG A 175 -35.55 19.42 24.19
CA ARG A 175 -35.81 19.73 22.79
C ARG A 175 -37.01 18.94 22.26
N PHE A 176 -37.99 19.62 21.67
CA PHE A 176 -39.09 18.98 20.96
C PHE A 176 -38.59 18.21 19.72
N VAL A 177 -38.98 16.94 19.62
CA VAL A 177 -38.54 16.01 18.57
C VAL A 177 -39.68 15.39 17.77
N GLY A 178 -40.92 15.50 18.23
CA GLY A 178 -42.10 14.97 17.54
C GLY A 178 -43.22 14.58 18.49
N ASN A 179 -44.19 13.80 17.99
CA ASN A 179 -45.33 13.30 18.77
C ASN A 179 -45.34 11.77 18.84
N THR A 180 -45.92 11.20 19.89
CA THR A 180 -46.09 9.74 20.04
C THR A 180 -47.20 9.19 19.13
N PRO A 181 -47.07 7.95 18.63
CA PRO A 181 -45.88 7.09 18.69
C PRO A 181 -44.81 7.51 17.67
N SER A 182 -43.54 7.52 18.09
CA SER A 182 -42.41 7.83 17.18
C SER A 182 -41.19 6.99 17.47
N THR A 183 -40.43 6.69 16.41
CA THR A 183 -39.16 5.99 16.46
C THR A 183 -38.04 6.99 16.20
N LEU A 184 -37.19 7.21 17.19
CA LEU A 184 -36.13 8.21 17.15
C LEU A 184 -34.76 7.56 17.33
N GLN A 185 -33.74 8.18 16.75
CA GLN A 185 -32.36 7.76 16.93
C GLN A 185 -31.69 8.65 17.98
N LEU A 186 -31.24 8.05 19.09
CA LEU A 186 -30.51 8.74 20.15
C LEU A 186 -29.02 8.44 20.05
N SER A 187 -28.18 9.43 20.35
CA SER A 187 -26.76 9.17 20.58
C SER A 187 -26.58 8.24 21.79
N PRO A 188 -25.44 7.53 21.90
CA PRO A 188 -25.07 6.86 23.13
C PRO A 188 -24.86 7.89 24.24
N GLY A 189 -25.43 7.66 25.41
CA GLY A 189 -25.41 8.59 26.54
C GLY A 189 -26.71 8.60 27.34
N ASP A 190 -26.73 9.38 28.41
CA ASP A 190 -27.92 9.60 29.21
C ASP A 190 -28.77 10.70 28.56
N HIS A 191 -30.00 10.34 28.19
CA HIS A 191 -30.96 11.27 27.62
C HIS A 191 -32.18 11.38 28.52
N ARG A 192 -32.64 12.60 28.78
CA ARG A 192 -33.89 12.84 29.50
C ARG A 192 -35.02 12.93 28.50
N ILE A 193 -35.97 12.01 28.62
CA ILE A 193 -37.14 11.94 27.75
C ILE A 193 -38.34 12.43 28.54
N THR A 194 -38.94 13.52 28.07
CA THR A 194 -40.16 14.11 28.63
C THR A 194 -41.28 13.93 27.61
N VAL A 195 -42.38 13.31 28.02
CA VAL A 195 -43.60 13.14 27.23
C VAL A 195 -44.69 13.97 27.88
N ARG A 196 -45.19 14.97 27.15
CA ARG A 196 -46.16 15.94 27.67
C ARG A 196 -47.40 16.01 26.80
N ARG A 197 -48.54 16.29 27.41
CA ARG A 197 -49.79 16.50 26.70
C ARG A 197 -50.67 17.48 27.46
N ALA A 198 -51.31 18.40 26.74
CA ALA A 198 -52.23 19.35 27.35
C ALA A 198 -53.31 18.64 28.18
N GLY A 199 -53.41 19.00 29.47
CA GLY A 199 -54.36 18.40 30.42
C GLY A 199 -53.89 17.12 31.12
N TYR A 200 -52.62 16.73 30.96
CA TYR A 200 -51.99 15.58 31.64
C TYR A 200 -50.75 16.02 32.42
N ILE A 201 -50.34 15.20 33.38
CA ILE A 201 -49.06 15.36 34.10
C ILE A 201 -47.92 14.96 33.16
N ASP A 202 -46.85 15.77 33.13
CA ASP A 202 -45.66 15.50 32.33
C ASP A 202 -44.97 14.21 32.82
N TRP A 203 -44.73 13.29 31.90
CA TRP A 203 -44.04 12.04 32.18
C TRP A 203 -42.56 12.20 31.83
N GLU A 204 -41.67 11.96 32.79
CA GLU A 204 -40.23 12.10 32.59
C GLU A 204 -39.47 10.82 32.92
N ARG A 205 -38.50 10.46 32.08
CA ARG A 205 -37.61 9.34 32.33
C ARG A 205 -36.22 9.56 31.74
N THR A 206 -35.20 9.35 32.56
CA THR A 206 -33.81 9.27 32.09
C THR A 206 -33.54 7.88 31.53
N VAL A 207 -33.01 7.83 30.30
CA VAL A 207 -32.69 6.59 29.61
C VAL A 207 -31.22 6.62 29.19
N THR A 208 -30.47 5.63 29.66
CA THR A 208 -29.09 5.40 29.23
C THR A 208 -29.11 4.65 27.91
N SER A 209 -28.90 5.38 26.83
CA SER A 209 -28.80 4.87 25.46
C SER A 209 -27.41 4.26 25.25
N SER A 210 -27.36 2.97 24.89
CA SER A 210 -26.11 2.30 24.50
C SER A 210 -26.01 2.19 22.98
N ALA A 211 -24.79 2.26 22.45
CA ALA A 211 -24.50 2.14 21.04
C ALA A 211 -25.17 0.90 20.38
N GLY A 212 -26.03 1.12 19.39
CA GLY A 212 -26.73 0.04 18.66
C GLY A 212 -27.85 -0.67 19.43
N GLY A 213 -28.23 -0.17 20.60
CA GLY A 213 -29.35 -0.71 21.39
C GLY A 213 -30.72 -0.39 20.78
N ASN A 214 -31.72 -1.20 21.11
CA ASN A 214 -33.13 -0.90 20.85
C ASN A 214 -33.86 -0.75 22.18
N VAL A 215 -34.39 0.44 22.45
CA VAL A 215 -35.10 0.75 23.70
C VAL A 215 -36.54 1.07 23.37
N THR A 216 -37.48 0.38 24.03
CA THR A 216 -38.91 0.68 23.91
C THR A 216 -39.41 1.33 25.20
N LEU A 217 -40.01 2.51 25.07
CA LEU A 217 -40.59 3.29 26.16
C LEU A 217 -42.09 3.39 25.96
N ASN A 218 -42.82 3.05 27.02
CA ASN A 218 -44.25 3.22 27.10
C ASN A 218 -44.57 4.22 28.21
N ALA A 219 -45.05 5.41 27.83
CA ALA A 219 -45.42 6.47 28.74
C ALA A 219 -46.93 6.43 28.99
N VAL A 220 -47.34 6.14 30.22
CA VAL A 220 -48.76 6.23 30.60
C VAL A 220 -48.96 7.60 31.25
N LEU A 221 -49.74 8.47 30.60
CA LEU A 221 -49.97 9.82 31.09
C LEU A 221 -51.15 9.83 32.05
N GLU A 222 -50.91 10.33 33.26
CA GLU A 222 -51.93 10.49 34.29
C GLU A 222 -52.54 11.89 34.23
N ARG A 223 -53.80 12.01 34.65
CA ARG A 223 -54.46 13.31 34.79
C ARG A 223 -54.23 13.85 36.21
N PRO A 224 -54.03 15.16 36.38
CA PRO A 224 -53.89 15.80 37.68
C PRO A 224 -55.15 15.75 38.53
#